data_AF-U6KM83-F1
#
_entry.id   AF-U6KM83-F1
#
_cell.length_a   1.000
_cell.length_b   1.000
_cell.length_c   1.000
_cell.angle_alpha   90.00
_cell.angle_beta   90.00
_cell.angle_gamma   90.00
#
_symmetry.space_group_name_H-M   'P 1'
#
loop_
_entity.id
_entity.type
_entity.pdbx_description
1 polymer ?
#
loop_
_entity_poly.entity_id
_entity_poly.type
_entity_poly.pdbx_seq_one_letter_code
_entity_poly.pdbx_strand_id
1 'polypeptide(L)'
;MHFAVPIDPHLRTPWSAESAGAAAAGTAPTRAYAIPAVGSNSAIVVLSGTPPQVPVSMYDHPFVSLPQRLVSPTPASCRVDLRRAVTAYPGRRDVVTLLQMAYDLLSRRALCLDELKELALVAGALVEHGMNHQSVDLTHHQASRALERLGLRFLLMDAVVSTFIVLGQDPEPGDWKLFTDTISHAAPTGYFGESRVTAAYTLARELSAAIKTLKGGKRPAPADLFHLKRMLFCSPSSPARFRRPDFDRWRQGSRTDAQ
;
A
#
# COMPACT_ATOMS: atom_id res chain seq x y z
N MET A 1 49.46 -8.86 -20.13
CA MET A 1 49.02 -10.03 -19.35
C MET A 1 47.65 -9.69 -18.77
N HIS A 2 46.57 -9.70 -19.57
CA HIS A 2 45.67 -10.83 -19.80
C HIS A 2 45.41 -11.67 -18.54
N PHE A 3 44.18 -11.59 -18.01
CA PHE A 3 43.23 -12.72 -18.02
C PHE A 3 41.80 -12.17 -18.00
N ALA A 4 41.12 -12.30 -19.14
CA ALA A 4 39.68 -12.15 -19.27
C ALA A 4 39.07 -13.55 -19.07
N VAL A 5 38.06 -13.65 -18.22
CA VAL A 5 37.29 -14.89 -17.99
C VAL A 5 36.07 -14.87 -18.90
N PRO A 6 35.85 -15.86 -19.78
CA PRO A 6 34.62 -15.98 -20.55
C PRO A 6 33.55 -16.69 -19.73
N ILE A 7 32.35 -16.10 -19.68
CA ILE A 7 31.13 -16.73 -19.15
C ILE A 7 30.38 -17.30 -20.35
N ASP A 8 30.17 -18.62 -20.32
CA ASP A 8 29.52 -19.41 -21.35
C ASP A 8 27.98 -19.43 -21.13
N PRO A 9 27.14 -19.03 -22.10
CA PRO A 9 25.69 -19.01 -21.96
C PRO A 9 25.01 -20.09 -22.80
N HIS A 10 25.12 -21.37 -22.43
CA HIS A 10 24.31 -22.43 -23.03
C HIS A 10 23.87 -23.47 -22.01
N LEU A 11 22.57 -23.48 -21.68
CA LEU A 11 21.76 -24.67 -21.39
C LEU A 11 20.29 -24.25 -21.22
N ARG A 12 19.61 -24.00 -22.34
CA ARG A 12 18.14 -24.06 -22.44
C ARG A 12 17.78 -25.48 -22.87
N THR A 13 17.19 -26.26 -21.97
CA THR A 13 16.46 -27.47 -22.31
C THR A 13 15.01 -27.13 -22.63
N PRO A 14 14.44 -27.62 -23.75
CA PRO A 14 13.01 -27.47 -24.05
C PRO A 14 12.21 -28.56 -23.34
N TRP A 15 11.26 -28.15 -22.51
CA TRP A 15 10.24 -29.03 -21.94
C TRP A 15 9.06 -29.09 -22.90
N SER A 16 9.05 -30.11 -23.75
CA SER A 16 7.88 -30.52 -24.54
C SER A 16 7.13 -31.60 -23.78
N ALA A 17 5.87 -31.34 -23.46
CA ALA A 17 4.91 -32.37 -23.09
C ALA A 17 3.54 -32.01 -23.71
N GLU A 18 3.29 -32.70 -24.82
CA GLU A 18 2.01 -32.93 -25.46
C GLU A 18 1.14 -33.79 -24.53
N SER A 19 -0.12 -33.43 -24.32
CA SER A 19 -1.17 -34.43 -24.10
C SER A 19 -2.55 -33.85 -24.41
N ALA A 20 -3.14 -34.42 -25.47
CA ALA A 20 -4.53 -34.31 -25.84
C ALA A 20 -5.46 -34.94 -24.79
N GLY A 21 -6.72 -34.50 -24.76
CA GLY A 21 -7.76 -35.11 -23.94
C GLY A 21 -9.13 -34.48 -24.19
N ALA A 22 -9.84 -35.03 -25.17
CA ALA A 22 -11.24 -34.73 -25.47
C ALA A 22 -12.19 -35.27 -24.40
N ALA A 23 -13.35 -34.61 -24.21
CA ALA A 23 -14.69 -35.19 -24.38
C ALA A 23 -15.79 -34.45 -23.58
N ALA A 24 -16.83 -34.08 -24.33
CA ALA A 24 -18.26 -34.23 -24.07
C ALA A 24 -18.86 -33.96 -22.67
N ALA A 25 -19.72 -32.95 -22.61
CA ALA A 25 -21.01 -32.96 -21.90
C ALA A 25 -21.87 -31.86 -22.56
N GLY A 26 -23.09 -32.07 -23.04
CA GLY A 26 -24.20 -32.76 -22.39
C GLY A 26 -25.34 -31.74 -22.28
N THR A 27 -26.07 -31.54 -23.39
CA THR A 27 -27.21 -30.62 -23.49
C THR A 27 -28.45 -31.26 -22.88
N ALA A 28 -29.06 -30.65 -21.87
CA ALA A 28 -30.39 -31.00 -21.38
C ALA A 28 -31.12 -29.77 -20.81
N PRO A 29 -32.47 -29.78 -20.79
CA PRO A 29 -33.25 -28.59 -21.08
C PRO A 29 -33.73 -27.79 -19.85
N THR A 30 -33.93 -26.51 -20.13
CA THR A 30 -34.64 -25.46 -19.39
C THR A 30 -35.97 -25.95 -18.81
N ARG A 31 -36.08 -25.94 -17.47
CA ARG A 31 -37.36 -26.06 -16.76
C ARG A 31 -37.72 -24.71 -16.16
N ALA A 32 -38.61 -24.00 -16.85
CA ALA A 32 -39.21 -22.76 -16.36
C ALA A 32 -40.13 -23.08 -15.17
N TYR A 33 -39.82 -22.50 -14.01
CA TYR A 33 -40.74 -22.44 -12.87
C TYR A 33 -41.25 -21.00 -12.76
N ALA A 34 -42.55 -20.84 -12.91
CA ALA A 34 -43.28 -19.61 -12.66
C ALA A 34 -43.22 -19.29 -11.15
N ILE A 35 -42.74 -18.09 -10.82
CA ILE A 35 -42.74 -17.54 -9.47
C ILE A 35 -44.05 -16.75 -9.30
N PRO A 36 -44.86 -17.02 -8.27
CA PRO A 36 -45.99 -16.16 -7.92
C PRO A 36 -45.50 -14.89 -7.22
N ALA A 37 -46.00 -13.75 -7.67
CA ALA A 37 -45.77 -12.44 -7.07
C ALA A 37 -46.44 -12.38 -5.69
N VAL A 38 -45.63 -12.33 -4.63
CA VAL A 38 -46.08 -11.99 -3.27
C VAL A 38 -45.72 -10.53 -3.03
N GLY A 39 -46.76 -9.71 -2.96
CA GLY A 39 -46.67 -8.31 -2.56
C GLY A 39 -46.30 -8.22 -1.07
N SER A 40 -45.14 -7.63 -0.79
CA SER A 40 -44.76 -7.17 0.54
C SER A 40 -44.62 -5.65 0.50
N ASN A 41 -45.64 -4.98 1.03
CA ASN A 41 -45.58 -3.57 1.37
C ASN A 41 -44.71 -3.40 2.62
N SER A 42 -43.41 -3.17 2.42
CA SER A 42 -42.55 -2.69 3.50
C SER A 42 -42.73 -1.19 3.66
N ALA A 43 -43.36 -0.81 4.77
CA ALA A 43 -43.40 0.55 5.26
C ALA A 43 -41.97 1.09 5.42
N ILE A 44 -41.62 2.07 4.61
CA ILE A 44 -40.37 2.82 4.71
C ILE A 44 -40.50 3.70 5.95
N VAL A 45 -39.92 3.24 7.07
CA VAL A 45 -39.59 4.11 8.20
C VAL A 45 -38.42 4.97 7.74
N VAL A 46 -38.71 6.20 7.33
CA VAL A 46 -37.70 7.24 7.08
C VAL A 46 -37.11 7.61 8.44
N LEU A 47 -36.12 6.84 8.89
CA LEU A 47 -35.21 7.28 9.93
C LEU A 47 -34.39 8.41 9.35
N SER A 48 -34.77 9.64 9.68
CA SER A 48 -33.94 10.84 9.52
C SER A 48 -32.71 10.72 10.43
N GLY A 49 -31.76 9.90 10.00
CA GLY A 49 -30.45 9.77 10.62
C GLY A 49 -29.68 11.05 10.38
N THR A 50 -29.46 11.80 11.45
CA THR A 50 -28.45 12.86 11.51
C THR A 50 -27.15 12.29 10.94
N PRO A 51 -26.53 12.89 9.91
CA PRO A 51 -25.30 12.36 9.33
C PRO A 51 -24.29 12.21 10.46
N PRO A 52 -23.65 11.03 10.61
CA PRO A 52 -22.72 10.77 11.69
C PRO A 52 -21.66 11.85 11.66
N GLN A 53 -21.66 12.70 12.70
CA GLN A 53 -20.63 13.71 12.85
C GLN A 53 -19.32 12.97 13.06
N VAL A 54 -18.50 12.99 12.02
CA VAL A 54 -17.13 12.48 12.09
C VAL A 54 -16.45 13.34 13.16
N PRO A 55 -15.99 12.75 14.28
CA PRO A 55 -15.41 13.53 15.36
C PRO A 55 -14.22 14.32 14.81
N VAL A 56 -14.25 15.64 15.02
CA VAL A 56 -13.27 16.63 14.52
C VAL A 56 -11.81 16.23 14.83
N SER A 57 -11.61 15.40 15.86
CA SER A 57 -10.32 14.82 16.27
C SER A 57 -9.61 13.96 15.21
N MET A 58 -10.29 13.40 14.21
CA MET A 58 -9.64 12.47 13.26
C MET A 58 -8.58 13.14 12.36
N TYR A 59 -8.77 14.41 12.02
CA TYR A 59 -7.87 15.13 11.11
C TYR A 59 -6.54 15.52 11.76
N ASP A 60 -6.55 15.68 13.08
CA ASP A 60 -5.37 16.00 13.89
C ASP A 60 -4.56 14.76 14.25
N HIS A 61 -5.09 13.55 13.99
CA HIS A 61 -4.42 12.32 14.32
C HIS A 61 -3.13 12.15 13.47
N PRO A 62 -1.98 11.75 14.06
CA PRO A 62 -0.69 11.61 13.36
C PRO A 62 -0.67 10.67 12.14
N PHE A 63 -1.66 9.78 12.04
CA PHE A 63 -1.85 8.90 10.88
C PHE A 63 -2.35 9.63 9.63
N VAL A 64 -3.05 10.74 9.82
CA VAL A 64 -3.77 11.49 8.80
C VAL A 64 -3.08 12.83 8.54
N SER A 65 -2.69 13.55 9.59
CA SER A 65 -2.08 14.87 9.48
C SER A 65 -0.75 14.83 8.69
N LEU A 66 -0.44 15.95 8.04
CA LEU A 66 0.87 16.20 7.42
C LEU A 66 1.47 17.49 8.00
N PRO A 67 2.80 17.58 8.12
CA PRO A 67 3.45 18.78 8.63
C PRO A 67 3.26 19.95 7.66
N GLN A 68 3.19 21.14 8.24
CA GLN A 68 3.31 22.39 7.48
C GLN A 68 4.78 22.68 7.16
N ARG A 69 5.06 23.26 6.00
CA ARG A 69 6.38 23.80 5.69
C ARG A 69 6.55 25.16 6.34
N LEU A 70 7.65 25.39 7.04
CA LEU A 70 8.00 26.73 7.51
C LEU A 70 8.54 27.64 6.40
N VAL A 71 9.04 27.05 5.31
CA VAL A 71 9.61 27.78 4.16
C VAL A 71 8.77 27.50 2.91
N SER A 72 8.29 28.57 2.28
CA SER A 72 7.60 28.53 0.99
C SER A 72 8.14 29.66 0.09
N PRO A 73 8.61 29.37 -1.14
CA PRO A 73 8.58 28.08 -1.84
C PRO A 73 9.68 27.10 -1.36
N THR A 74 9.47 25.80 -1.61
CA THR A 74 10.47 24.75 -1.28
C THR A 74 11.70 24.87 -2.18
N PRO A 75 12.91 25.04 -1.62
CA PRO A 75 14.13 25.11 -2.42
C PRO A 75 14.39 23.84 -3.22
N ALA A 76 15.03 23.96 -4.38
CA ALA A 76 15.35 22.82 -5.24
C ALA A 76 16.19 21.75 -4.54
N SER A 77 17.04 22.15 -3.58
CA SER A 77 17.85 21.24 -2.75
C SER A 77 17.04 20.35 -1.80
N CYS A 78 15.75 20.66 -1.60
CA CYS A 78 14.84 19.87 -0.77
C CYS A 78 13.89 19.01 -1.62
N ARG A 79 14.12 18.90 -2.93
CA ARG A 79 13.32 18.04 -3.81
C ARG A 79 13.89 16.63 -3.82
N VAL A 80 13.00 15.65 -3.95
CA VAL A 80 13.41 14.26 -4.19
C VAL A 80 13.92 14.17 -5.63
N ASP A 81 15.17 13.75 -5.81
CA ASP A 81 15.72 13.38 -7.10
C ASP A 81 15.17 12.00 -7.52
N LEU A 82 13.95 12.01 -8.05
CA LEU A 82 13.23 10.78 -8.38
C LEU A 82 13.93 9.99 -9.48
N ARG A 83 14.48 10.68 -10.50
CA ARG A 83 15.23 10.07 -11.60
C ARG A 83 16.42 9.25 -11.10
N ARG A 84 17.19 9.82 -10.18
CA ARG A 84 18.28 9.09 -9.52
C ARG A 84 17.73 7.91 -8.71
N ALA A 85 16.70 8.13 -7.90
CA ALA A 85 16.16 7.10 -7.02
C ALA A 85 15.60 5.88 -7.78
N VAL A 86 14.99 6.08 -8.96
CA VAL A 86 14.46 4.97 -9.77
C VAL A 86 15.52 4.16 -10.52
N THR A 87 16.72 4.73 -10.70
CA THR A 87 17.84 4.11 -11.41
C THR A 87 18.94 3.56 -10.49
N ALA A 88 18.87 3.86 -9.18
CA ALA A 88 19.90 3.44 -8.24
C ALA A 88 19.89 1.92 -7.96
N TYR A 89 21.08 1.33 -8.00
CA TYR A 89 21.32 -0.08 -7.70
C TYR A 89 22.70 -0.27 -7.01
N PRO A 90 22.81 -1.15 -6.00
CA PRO A 90 21.73 -1.87 -5.32
C PRO A 90 20.95 -0.98 -4.36
N GLY A 91 19.64 -1.19 -4.25
CA GLY A 91 18.79 -0.44 -3.32
C GLY A 91 19.10 -0.71 -1.83
N ARG A 92 18.75 0.23 -0.96
CA ARG A 92 18.86 0.05 0.50
C ARG A 92 17.92 -1.06 0.95
N ARG A 93 18.39 -1.97 1.81
CA ARG A 93 17.59 -3.14 2.28
C ARG A 93 16.73 -2.85 3.51
N ASP A 94 17.03 -1.81 4.26
CA ASP A 94 16.40 -1.52 5.55
C ASP A 94 15.20 -0.57 5.43
N VAL A 95 14.09 -1.10 4.94
CA VAL A 95 12.84 -0.33 4.79
C VAL A 95 12.24 0.11 6.11
N VAL A 96 12.43 -0.66 7.18
CA VAL A 96 11.75 -0.37 8.46
C VAL A 96 12.36 0.86 9.10
N THR A 97 13.69 0.98 9.12
CA THR A 97 14.37 2.19 9.60
C THR A 97 14.01 3.41 8.76
N LEU A 98 13.95 3.28 7.42
CA LEU A 98 13.53 4.38 6.55
C LEU A 98 12.09 4.82 6.81
N LEU A 99 11.17 3.87 7.05
CA LEU A 99 9.79 4.16 7.40
C LEU A 99 9.68 4.84 8.77
N GLN A 100 10.51 4.47 9.74
CA GLN A 100 10.55 5.13 11.06
C GLN A 100 11.00 6.58 10.91
N MET A 101 12.09 6.83 10.18
CA MET A 101 12.56 8.20 9.92
C MET A 101 11.49 9.04 9.21
N ALA A 102 10.85 8.48 8.18
CA ALA A 102 9.75 9.17 7.48
C ALA A 102 8.58 9.46 8.42
N TYR A 103 8.20 8.51 9.28
CA TYR A 103 7.13 8.70 10.26
C TYR A 103 7.47 9.79 11.28
N ASP A 104 8.69 9.80 11.82
CA ASP A 104 9.12 10.80 12.80
C ASP A 104 9.06 12.22 12.22
N LEU A 105 9.42 12.39 10.94
CA LEU A 105 9.34 13.68 10.24
C LEU A 105 7.89 14.04 9.88
N LEU A 106 7.14 13.12 9.28
CA LEU A 106 5.76 13.35 8.85
C LEU A 106 4.75 13.47 10.00
N SER A 107 5.12 13.08 11.22
CA SER A 107 4.25 13.23 12.41
C SER A 107 4.43 14.59 13.09
N ARG A 108 5.35 15.43 12.64
CA ARG A 108 5.55 16.78 13.20
C ARG A 108 4.44 17.72 12.74
N ARG A 109 4.23 18.80 13.50
CA ARG A 109 3.32 19.88 13.08
C ARG A 109 3.91 20.74 11.97
N ALA A 110 5.22 20.99 12.02
CA ALA A 110 5.91 21.79 11.02
C ALA A 110 7.34 21.28 10.81
N LEU A 111 7.89 21.52 9.62
CA LEU A 111 9.27 21.16 9.25
C LEU A 111 10.09 22.39 8.89
N CYS A 112 11.31 22.46 9.45
CA CYS A 112 12.34 23.42 9.04
C CYS A 112 13.05 22.96 7.76
N LEU A 113 13.96 23.79 7.23
CA LEU A 113 14.62 23.51 5.95
C LEU A 113 15.45 22.22 5.97
N ASP A 114 16.19 21.96 7.04
CA ASP A 114 17.04 20.77 7.11
C ASP A 114 16.23 19.49 7.26
N GLU A 115 15.10 19.55 7.96
CA GLU A 115 14.16 18.44 8.08
C GLU A 115 13.44 18.14 6.74
N LEU A 116 13.17 19.17 5.93
CA LEU A 116 12.64 18.98 4.58
C LEU A 116 13.66 18.27 3.67
N LYS A 117 14.95 18.63 3.77
CA LYS A 117 16.02 17.92 3.04
C LYS A 117 16.12 16.48 3.50
N GLU A 118 16.09 16.24 4.82
CA GLU A 118 16.13 14.89 5.36
C GLU A 118 14.94 14.05 4.88
N LEU A 119 13.73 14.62 4.90
CA LEU A 119 12.52 13.96 4.40
C LEU A 119 12.65 13.61 2.91
N ALA A 120 13.20 14.51 2.09
CA ALA A 120 13.43 14.26 0.68
C ALA A 120 14.45 13.11 0.44
N LEU A 121 15.52 13.07 1.23
CA LEU A 121 16.52 12.00 1.18
C LEU A 121 15.92 10.64 1.60
N VAL A 122 15.12 10.61 2.67
CA VAL A 122 14.44 9.41 3.14
C VAL A 122 13.45 8.91 2.09
N ALA A 123 12.66 9.80 1.48
CA ALA A 123 11.73 9.44 0.41
C ALA A 123 12.46 8.90 -0.83
N GLY A 124 13.59 9.49 -1.22
CA GLY A 124 14.45 8.94 -2.28
C GLY A 124 14.90 7.51 -1.95
N ALA A 125 15.42 7.28 -0.74
CA ALA A 125 15.84 5.95 -0.31
C ALA A 125 14.67 4.94 -0.24
N LEU A 126 13.46 5.37 0.10
CA LEU A 126 12.25 4.54 0.05
C LEU A 126 11.88 4.16 -1.39
N VAL A 127 12.00 5.09 -2.35
CA VAL A 127 11.82 4.81 -3.78
C VAL A 127 12.86 3.78 -4.24
N GLU A 128 14.14 3.98 -3.92
CA GLU A 128 15.21 3.04 -4.24
C GLU A 128 14.90 1.63 -3.69
N HIS A 129 14.47 1.53 -2.42
CA HIS A 129 14.04 0.26 -1.82
C HIS A 129 12.87 -0.36 -2.58
N GLY A 130 11.86 0.46 -2.90
CA GLY A 130 10.68 0.04 -3.65
C GLY A 130 11.03 -0.60 -4.99
N MET A 131 11.88 0.06 -5.77
CA MET A 131 12.35 -0.41 -7.07
C MET A 131 13.04 -1.77 -7.00
N ASN A 132 13.85 -1.96 -5.98
CA ASN A 132 14.72 -3.13 -5.88
C ASN A 132 14.06 -4.34 -5.20
N HIS A 133 13.01 -4.11 -4.38
CA HIS A 133 12.53 -5.14 -3.46
C HIS A 133 11.02 -5.34 -3.39
N GLN A 134 10.21 -4.49 -4.05
CA GLN A 134 8.75 -4.50 -3.88
C GLN A 134 7.95 -4.92 -5.12
N SER A 135 8.60 -5.58 -6.09
CA SER A 135 7.99 -6.02 -7.35
C SER A 135 7.25 -7.35 -7.32
N VAL A 136 7.49 -8.19 -6.31
CA VAL A 136 6.94 -9.56 -6.26
C VAL A 136 5.39 -9.55 -6.26
N ASP A 137 4.79 -10.30 -7.17
CA ASP A 137 3.34 -10.56 -7.21
C ASP A 137 2.90 -11.42 -6.02
N LEU A 138 1.80 -11.02 -5.36
CA LEU A 138 1.27 -11.66 -4.16
C LEU A 138 -0.02 -12.46 -4.40
N THR A 139 -0.49 -12.58 -5.64
CA THR A 139 -1.72 -13.27 -6.04
C THR A 139 -1.82 -14.69 -5.48
N HIS A 140 -0.72 -15.44 -5.54
CA HIS A 140 -0.66 -16.84 -5.08
C HIS A 140 -0.03 -17.01 -3.68
N HIS A 141 0.16 -15.92 -2.95
CA HIS A 141 0.75 -15.99 -1.61
C HIS A 141 -0.32 -16.29 -0.55
N GLN A 142 0.10 -16.92 0.55
CA GLN A 142 -0.73 -17.05 1.74
C GLN A 142 -1.20 -15.67 2.23
N ALA A 143 -2.49 -15.55 2.57
CA ALA A 143 -3.11 -14.27 2.92
C ALA A 143 -2.36 -13.48 4.00
N SER A 144 -1.85 -14.14 5.05
CA SER A 144 -1.07 -13.50 6.11
C SER A 144 0.25 -12.90 5.59
N ARG A 145 1.02 -13.65 4.80
CA ARG A 145 2.27 -13.18 4.18
C ARG A 145 2.02 -12.06 3.16
N ALA A 146 0.96 -12.19 2.37
CA ALA A 146 0.56 -11.17 1.41
C ALA A 146 0.17 -9.87 2.12
N LEU A 147 -0.61 -9.98 3.21
CA LEU A 147 -1.02 -8.85 4.04
C LEU A 147 0.19 -8.11 4.64
N GLU A 148 1.18 -8.82 5.18
CA GLU A 148 2.38 -8.18 5.73
C GLU A 148 3.20 -7.44 4.67
N ARG A 149 3.30 -7.99 3.45
CA ARG A 149 3.99 -7.34 2.32
C ARG A 149 3.21 -6.15 1.79
N LEU A 150 1.90 -6.27 1.62
CA LEU A 150 1.03 -5.16 1.20
C LEU A 150 1.04 -4.04 2.24
N GLY A 151 1.03 -4.36 3.54
CA GLY A 151 1.13 -3.37 4.59
C GLY A 151 2.41 -2.53 4.48
N LEU A 152 3.56 -3.15 4.23
CA LEU A 152 4.80 -2.39 4.01
C LEU A 152 4.76 -1.54 2.74
N ARG A 153 4.25 -2.09 1.64
CA ARG A 153 4.12 -1.35 0.37
C ARG A 153 3.21 -0.14 0.53
N PHE A 154 2.12 -0.29 1.25
CA PHE A 154 1.22 0.79 1.61
C PHE A 154 1.93 1.87 2.42
N LEU A 155 2.65 1.52 3.49
CA LEU A 155 3.38 2.50 4.32
C LEU A 155 4.47 3.23 3.53
N LEU A 156 5.21 2.50 2.68
CA LEU A 156 6.24 3.06 1.80
C LEU A 156 5.62 4.07 0.83
N MET A 157 4.55 3.66 0.13
CA MET A 157 3.85 4.52 -0.82
C MET A 157 3.20 5.74 -0.15
N ASP A 158 2.56 5.57 1.01
CA ASP A 158 1.97 6.68 1.77
C ASP A 158 3.05 7.67 2.22
N ALA A 159 4.22 7.20 2.69
CA ALA A 159 5.34 8.07 3.07
C ALA A 159 5.88 8.86 1.87
N VAL A 160 6.07 8.22 0.70
CA VAL A 160 6.56 8.88 -0.51
C VAL A 160 5.55 9.92 -1.03
N VAL A 161 4.27 9.56 -1.17
CA VAL A 161 3.22 10.50 -1.62
C VAL A 161 3.05 11.64 -0.62
N SER A 162 3.04 11.34 0.69
CA SER A 162 2.99 12.37 1.74
C SER A 162 4.16 13.33 1.65
N THR A 163 5.36 12.82 1.36
CA THR A 163 6.55 13.66 1.16
C THR A 163 6.39 14.59 -0.03
N PHE A 164 5.90 14.10 -1.18
CA PHE A 164 5.64 14.96 -2.35
C PHE A 164 4.62 16.06 -2.05
N ILE A 165 3.55 15.74 -1.34
CA ILE A 165 2.54 16.71 -0.91
C ILE A 165 3.18 17.76 0.02
N VAL A 166 3.93 17.32 1.03
CA VAL A 166 4.61 18.21 1.98
C VAL A 166 5.59 19.11 1.27
N LEU A 167 6.40 18.59 0.34
CA LEU A 167 7.37 19.37 -0.44
C LEU A 167 6.72 20.24 -1.53
N GLY A 168 5.43 20.07 -1.81
CA GLY A 168 4.76 20.68 -2.96
C GLY A 168 5.48 20.34 -4.27
N GLN A 169 5.92 19.09 -4.41
CA GLN A 169 6.64 18.59 -5.56
C GLN A 169 5.72 17.69 -6.38
N ASP A 170 5.51 18.05 -7.65
CA ASP A 170 4.93 17.13 -8.64
C ASP A 170 6.06 16.27 -9.22
N PRO A 171 6.00 14.94 -9.09
CA PRO A 171 7.03 14.07 -9.63
C PRO A 171 6.97 14.05 -11.16
N GLU A 172 8.13 13.84 -11.81
CA GLU A 172 8.19 13.68 -13.26
C GLU A 172 7.33 12.46 -13.67
N PRO A 173 6.39 12.59 -14.61
CA PRO A 173 5.42 11.53 -14.92
C PRO A 173 6.04 10.19 -15.35
N GLY A 174 7.12 10.21 -16.14
CA GLY A 174 7.81 9.01 -16.60
C GLY A 174 8.47 8.24 -15.46
N ASP A 175 9.24 8.92 -14.62
CA ASP A 175 9.90 8.37 -13.44
C ASP A 175 8.87 7.89 -12.40
N TRP A 176 7.78 8.64 -12.20
CA TRP A 176 6.69 8.24 -11.29
C TRP A 176 5.98 6.98 -11.79
N LYS A 177 5.70 6.90 -13.09
CA LYS A 177 5.10 5.71 -13.69
C LYS A 177 6.03 4.50 -13.55
N LEU A 178 7.33 4.66 -13.82
CA LEU A 178 8.31 3.60 -13.65
C LEU A 178 8.34 3.08 -12.20
N PHE A 179 8.37 3.99 -11.23
CA PHE A 179 8.32 3.64 -9.81
C PHE A 179 7.04 2.90 -9.45
N THR A 180 5.88 3.47 -9.79
CA THR A 180 4.58 2.92 -9.42
C THR A 180 4.29 1.59 -10.10
N ASP A 181 4.65 1.40 -11.37
CA ASP A 181 4.48 0.12 -12.08
C ASP A 181 5.30 -0.99 -11.42
N THR A 182 6.48 -0.66 -10.88
CA THR A 182 7.35 -1.61 -10.18
C THR A 182 6.73 -2.13 -8.88
N ILE A 183 5.94 -1.32 -8.17
CA ILE A 183 5.33 -1.77 -6.90
C ILE A 183 4.11 -2.66 -7.19
N SER A 184 4.22 -3.97 -6.97
CA SER A 184 3.06 -4.84 -7.11
C SER A 184 2.03 -4.55 -6.00
N HIS A 185 0.76 -4.45 -6.37
CA HIS A 185 -0.36 -4.25 -5.44
C HIS A 185 -1.38 -5.39 -5.52
N ALA A 186 -1.05 -6.48 -6.22
CA ALA A 186 -1.94 -7.62 -6.36
C ALA A 186 -2.28 -8.19 -4.97
N ALA A 187 -3.58 -8.32 -4.69
CA ALA A 187 -4.06 -8.96 -3.49
C ALA A 187 -4.10 -10.49 -3.70
N PRO A 188 -3.96 -11.30 -2.64
CA PRO A 188 -4.06 -12.75 -2.77
C PRO A 188 -5.42 -13.14 -3.34
N THR A 189 -5.45 -14.05 -4.31
CA THR A 189 -6.69 -14.62 -4.87
C THR A 189 -6.78 -16.08 -4.43
N GLY A 190 -7.26 -16.31 -3.22
CA GLY A 190 -7.55 -17.65 -2.74
C GLY A 190 -8.91 -18.13 -3.23
N TYR A 191 -8.99 -19.35 -3.76
CA TYR A 191 -10.24 -20.12 -3.80
C TYR A 191 -10.55 -20.55 -2.37
N PHE A 192 -11.07 -19.63 -1.58
CA PHE A 192 -11.78 -20.02 -0.38
C PHE A 192 -13.06 -20.66 -0.88
N GLY A 193 -13.24 -21.97 -0.66
CA GLY A 193 -14.58 -22.54 -0.68
C GLY A 193 -15.48 -21.65 0.18
N GLU A 194 -16.79 -21.62 -0.08
CA GLU A 194 -17.80 -20.66 0.42
C GLU A 194 -17.74 -20.30 1.92
N SER A 195 -16.96 -21.02 2.73
CA SER A 195 -16.91 -20.96 4.17
C SER A 195 -15.67 -20.28 4.77
N ARG A 196 -15.29 -19.06 4.33
CA ARG A 196 -14.82 -17.94 5.20
C ARG A 196 -13.83 -16.99 4.51
N VAL A 197 -14.32 -15.82 4.15
CA VAL A 197 -13.47 -14.63 3.98
C VAL A 197 -12.91 -14.25 5.35
N THR A 198 -11.58 -14.26 5.49
CA THR A 198 -10.92 -13.88 6.75
C THR A 198 -10.69 -12.38 6.82
N ALA A 199 -10.61 -11.81 8.03
CA ALA A 199 -10.26 -10.40 8.22
C ALA A 199 -8.93 -10.02 7.55
N ALA A 200 -7.97 -10.95 7.50
CA ALA A 200 -6.70 -10.75 6.81
C ALA A 200 -6.87 -10.58 5.29
N TYR A 201 -7.77 -11.35 4.68
CA TYR A 201 -8.09 -11.24 3.26
C TYR A 201 -8.76 -9.90 2.94
N THR A 202 -9.74 -9.50 3.75
CA THR A 202 -10.42 -8.21 3.60
C THR A 202 -9.42 -7.06 3.71
N LEU A 203 -8.59 -7.03 4.75
CA LEU A 203 -7.58 -5.99 4.93
C LEU A 203 -6.54 -5.97 3.81
N ALA A 204 -6.13 -7.13 3.28
CA ALA A 204 -5.23 -7.19 2.13
C ALA A 204 -5.84 -6.56 0.87
N ARG A 205 -7.15 -6.75 0.63
CA ARG A 205 -7.86 -6.09 -0.48
C ARG A 205 -7.99 -4.59 -0.27
N GLU A 206 -8.28 -4.14 0.95
CA GLU A 206 -8.35 -2.72 1.28
C GLU A 206 -6.99 -2.04 1.08
N LEU A 207 -5.90 -2.66 1.54
CA LEU A 207 -4.53 -2.17 1.30
C LEU A 207 -4.17 -2.13 -0.19
N SER A 208 -4.56 -3.15 -0.95
CA SER A 208 -4.39 -3.16 -2.40
C SER A 208 -5.08 -1.98 -3.07
N ALA A 209 -6.33 -1.69 -2.68
CA ALA A 209 -7.07 -0.53 -3.18
C ALA A 209 -6.41 0.79 -2.79
N ALA A 210 -5.96 0.93 -1.55
CA ALA A 210 -5.25 2.12 -1.08
C ALA A 210 -3.92 2.34 -1.83
N ILE A 211 -3.16 1.28 -2.12
CA ILE A 211 -1.95 1.37 -2.93
C ILE A 211 -2.27 1.85 -4.35
N LYS A 212 -3.39 1.41 -4.96
CA LYS A 212 -3.82 1.93 -6.28
C LYS A 212 -4.07 3.43 -6.23
N THR A 213 -4.74 3.93 -5.19
CA THR A 213 -4.95 5.37 -4.99
C THR A 213 -3.62 6.11 -4.86
N LEU A 214 -2.69 5.57 -4.07
CA LEU A 214 -1.35 6.13 -3.88
C LEU A 214 -0.53 6.16 -5.17
N LYS A 215 -0.63 5.14 -6.04
CA LYS A 215 0.00 5.15 -7.37
C LYS A 215 -0.50 6.31 -8.25
N GLY A 216 -1.72 6.79 -8.02
CA GLY A 216 -2.24 8.00 -8.66
C GLY A 216 -1.68 9.32 -8.11
N GLY A 217 -0.68 9.27 -7.21
CA GLY A 217 -0.09 10.45 -6.58
C GLY A 217 -1.00 11.09 -5.52
N LYS A 218 -2.05 10.39 -5.06
CA LYS A 218 -3.03 10.90 -4.10
C LYS A 218 -3.08 10.02 -2.87
N ARG A 219 -3.26 10.65 -1.70
CA ARG A 219 -3.51 9.90 -0.47
C ARG A 219 -4.95 9.38 -0.45
N PRO A 220 -5.22 8.18 0.12
CA PRO A 220 -6.57 7.73 0.41
C PRO A 220 -7.32 8.73 1.31
N ALA A 221 -8.65 8.58 1.40
CA ALA A 221 -9.43 9.44 2.27
C ALA A 221 -8.93 9.36 3.73
N PRO A 222 -8.99 10.45 4.50
CA PRO A 222 -8.58 10.47 5.90
C PRO A 222 -9.11 9.31 6.75
N ALA A 223 -10.40 8.98 6.60
CA ALA A 223 -11.02 7.86 7.30
C ALA A 223 -10.41 6.50 6.92
N ASP A 224 -10.14 6.28 5.63
CA ASP A 224 -9.51 5.05 5.14
C ASP A 224 -8.06 4.92 5.64
N LEU A 225 -7.29 6.01 5.57
CA LEU A 225 -5.92 6.04 6.10
C LEU A 225 -5.87 5.70 7.59
N PHE A 226 -6.74 6.33 8.37
CA PHE A 226 -6.86 6.09 9.80
C PHE A 226 -7.23 4.63 10.08
N HIS A 227 -8.29 4.13 9.43
CA HIS A 227 -8.74 2.73 9.55
C HIS A 227 -7.62 1.74 9.22
N LEU A 228 -6.98 1.88 8.05
CA LEU A 228 -5.93 0.98 7.59
C LEU A 228 -4.73 0.96 8.55
N LYS A 229 -4.23 2.12 8.97
CA LYS A 229 -3.10 2.21 9.92
C LYS A 229 -3.49 1.67 11.30
N ARG A 230 -4.71 1.93 11.78
CA ARG A 230 -5.21 1.36 13.03
C ARG A 230 -5.29 -0.17 12.95
N MET A 231 -5.78 -0.73 11.84
CA MET A 231 -5.83 -2.17 11.62
C MET A 231 -4.44 -2.80 11.52
N LEU A 232 -3.47 -2.09 10.93
CA LEU A 232 -2.09 -2.55 10.82
C LEU A 232 -1.33 -2.53 12.15
N PHE A 233 -1.58 -1.56 13.04
CA PHE A 233 -0.72 -1.36 14.22
C PHE A 233 -1.41 -1.58 15.57
N CYS A 234 -2.71 -1.30 15.66
CA CYS A 234 -3.41 -1.12 16.93
C CYS A 234 -4.55 -2.12 17.16
N SER A 235 -4.94 -2.89 16.15
CA SER A 235 -5.99 -3.91 16.29
C SER A 235 -5.46 -5.18 16.96
N PRO A 236 -6.28 -5.90 17.77
CA PRO A 236 -5.95 -7.26 18.21
C PRO A 236 -5.66 -8.22 17.06
N SER A 237 -6.26 -7.98 15.88
CA SER A 237 -6.04 -8.74 14.65
C SER A 237 -4.87 -8.22 13.80
N SER A 238 -4.03 -7.33 14.36
CA SER A 238 -2.85 -6.79 13.68
C SER A 238 -1.93 -7.92 13.19
N PRO A 239 -1.39 -7.85 11.96
CA PRO A 239 -0.44 -8.85 11.48
C PRO A 239 0.77 -8.97 12.39
N ALA A 240 1.34 -10.17 12.49
CA ALA A 240 2.41 -10.48 13.45
C ALA A 240 3.62 -9.56 13.28
N ARG A 241 4.03 -9.30 12.03
CA ARG A 241 5.14 -8.38 11.73
C ARG A 241 4.94 -6.98 12.31
N PHE A 242 3.74 -6.42 12.22
CA PHE A 242 3.47 -5.06 12.68
C PHE A 242 3.32 -4.96 14.20
N ARG A 243 3.19 -6.07 14.92
CA ARG A 243 3.21 -6.10 16.40
C ARG A 243 4.63 -6.05 16.99
N ARG A 244 5.67 -6.12 16.16
CA ARG A 244 7.07 -6.05 16.61
C ARG A 244 7.40 -4.66 17.17
N PRO A 245 8.40 -4.55 18.07
CA PRO A 245 8.81 -3.29 18.68
C PRO A 245 9.20 -2.20 17.67
N ASP A 246 9.68 -2.60 16.50
CA ASP A 246 10.03 -1.70 15.40
C ASP A 246 8.85 -0.78 14.99
N PHE A 247 7.61 -1.14 15.30
CA PHE A 247 6.41 -0.35 14.99
C PHE A 247 5.75 0.28 16.22
N ASP A 248 6.40 0.26 17.40
CA ASP A 248 5.82 0.84 18.62
C ASP A 248 5.53 2.35 18.49
N ARG A 249 6.33 3.08 17.71
CA ARG A 249 6.14 4.51 17.49
C ARG A 249 4.76 4.85 16.91
N TRP A 250 4.30 4.07 15.92
CA TRP A 250 2.95 4.22 15.35
C TRP A 250 1.86 3.91 16.37
N ARG A 251 2.06 2.93 17.25
CA ARG A 251 1.11 2.58 18.32
C ARG A 251 1.04 3.62 19.42
N GLN A 252 2.15 4.26 19.74
CA GLN A 252 2.20 5.31 20.76
C GLN A 252 1.52 6.57 20.25
N GLY A 253 1.81 6.97 19.01
CA GLY A 253 1.19 8.13 18.39
C GLY A 253 -0.33 8.04 18.23
N SER A 254 -0.90 6.83 18.23
CA SER A 254 -2.36 6.65 18.15
C SER A 254 -3.10 6.71 19.49
N ARG A 255 -2.38 6.67 20.61
CA ARG A 255 -2.98 6.69 21.96
C ARG A 255 -3.24 8.09 22.48
N THR A 256 -2.60 9.11 21.90
CA THR A 256 -2.62 10.49 22.39
C THR A 256 -4.00 11.16 22.29
N ASP A 257 -4.98 10.55 21.60
CA ASP A 257 -6.34 11.06 21.44
C ASP A 257 -7.34 10.51 22.48
N ALA A 258 -6.91 9.65 23.40
CA ALA A 258 -7.77 8.98 24.38
C ALA A 258 -7.76 9.60 25.79
N GLN A 259 -7.27 10.84 25.94
CA GLN A 259 -7.15 11.50 27.25
C GLN A 259 -7.73 12.91 27.24
#